data_AF-A0A819JGY8-F1
#
_entry.id   AF-A0A819JGY8-F1
#
_cell.length_a   1.000
_cell.length_b   1.000
_cell.length_c   1.000
_cell.angle_alpha   90.00
_cell.angle_beta   90.00
_cell.angle_gamma   90.00
#
_symmetry.space_group_name_H-M   'P 1'
#
loop_
_entity.id
_entity.type
_entity.pdbx_description
1 polymer ?
#
loop_
_entity_poly.entity_id
_entity_poly.type
_entity_poly.pdbx_seq_one_letter_code
_entity_poly.pdbx_strand_id
1 'polypeptide(L)'
;MYNFHVSKYLINKIDEKFRGIIYFSDEDNKIMVILRNGESLPLSTCHIDNKELFVYLDEINTRGTDLKLPLTANGIVTLGKNMSKDKLMQAVMRLRDLDFKQSIVFWSSKEISAEIAVINDIKLCDITSKHVLT
;
A
#
# COMPACT_ATOMS: atom_id res chain seq x y z
N MET A 1 6.17 13.56 -5.94
CA MET A 1 4.97 13.35 -6.77
C MET A 1 3.79 13.37 -5.82
N TYR A 2 2.77 14.19 -6.05
CA TYR A 2 1.62 14.27 -5.15
C TYR A 2 0.81 12.97 -5.16
N ASN A 3 0.34 12.54 -4.00
CA ASN A 3 -0.48 11.35 -3.82
C ASN A 3 -1.77 11.40 -4.64
N PHE A 4 -2.32 12.59 -4.86
CA PHE A 4 -3.44 12.81 -5.77
C PHE A 4 -3.14 12.32 -7.19
N HIS A 5 -1.97 12.66 -7.75
CA HIS A 5 -1.60 12.27 -9.11
C HIS A 5 -1.37 10.77 -9.23
N VAL A 6 -0.74 10.16 -8.22
CA VAL A 6 -0.56 8.70 -8.18
C VAL A 6 -1.91 8.01 -8.13
N SER A 7 -2.83 8.48 -7.28
CA SER A 7 -4.18 7.91 -7.15
C SER A 7 -5.00 8.07 -8.44
N LYS A 8 -4.92 9.23 -9.10
CA LYS A 8 -5.54 9.46 -10.41
C LYS A 8 -4.98 8.56 -11.50
N TYR A 9 -3.70 8.21 -11.43
CA TYR A 9 -3.11 7.22 -12.34
C TYR A 9 -3.58 5.79 -12.00
N LEU A 10 -3.52 5.41 -10.73
CA LEU A 10 -3.82 4.06 -10.24
C LEU A 10 -5.29 3.66 -10.43
N ILE A 11 -6.24 4.60 -10.35
CA ILE A 11 -7.67 4.26 -10.45
C ILE A 11 -8.04 3.61 -11.80
N ASN A 12 -7.26 3.91 -12.83
CA ASN A 12 -7.40 3.33 -14.17
C ASN A 12 -6.63 2.00 -14.35
N LYS A 13 -5.92 1.54 -13.32
CA LYS A 13 -5.08 0.34 -13.32
C LYS A 13 -5.54 -0.73 -12.32
N ILE A 14 -6.42 -0.37 -11.38
CA ILE A 14 -6.99 -1.29 -10.40
C ILE A 14 -8.31 -1.90 -10.89
N ASP A 15 -8.63 -3.07 -10.34
CA ASP A 15 -9.86 -3.84 -10.56
C ASP A 15 -11.12 -2.97 -10.47
N GLU A 16 -12.06 -3.18 -11.40
CA GLU A 16 -13.32 -2.43 -11.52
C GLU A 16 -14.20 -2.51 -10.27
N LYS A 17 -14.04 -3.56 -9.44
CA LYS A 17 -14.76 -3.66 -8.15
C LYS A 17 -14.47 -2.50 -7.20
N PHE A 18 -13.31 -1.86 -7.33
CA PHE A 18 -12.98 -0.69 -6.52
C PHE A 18 -13.58 0.56 -7.15
N ARG A 19 -14.41 1.27 -6.40
CA ARG A 19 -15.14 2.46 -6.85
C ARG A 19 -14.34 3.75 -6.70
N GLY A 20 -13.26 3.71 -5.92
CA GLY A 20 -12.36 4.83 -5.70
C GLY A 20 -11.07 4.43 -5.01
N ILE A 21 -10.16 5.40 -4.88
CA ILE A 21 -8.90 5.28 -4.17
C ILE A 21 -8.87 6.25 -2.99
N ILE A 22 -8.66 5.71 -1.80
CA ILE A 22 -8.30 6.45 -0.60
C ILE A 22 -6.83 6.84 -0.69
N TYR A 23 -6.52 8.11 -0.49
CA TYR A 23 -5.16 8.63 -0.45
C TYR A 23 -5.02 9.73 0.60
N PHE A 24 -3.79 10.02 1.02
CA PHE A 24 -3.50 11.15 1.88
C PHE A 24 -3.17 12.38 1.03
N SER A 25 -3.93 13.47 1.18
CA SER A 25 -3.70 14.73 0.48
C SER A 25 -2.47 15.43 1.03
N ASP A 26 -1.47 15.67 0.18
CA ASP A 26 -0.26 16.42 0.54
C ASP A 26 -0.55 17.90 0.85
N GLU A 27 -1.66 18.46 0.33
CA GLU A 27 -2.03 19.86 0.51
C GLU A 27 -2.80 20.09 1.82
N ASP A 28 -3.77 19.22 2.11
CA ASP A 28 -4.71 19.40 3.21
C ASP A 28 -4.35 18.61 4.47
N ASN A 29 -3.37 17.71 4.40
CA ASN A 29 -3.08 16.70 5.42
C ASN A 29 -4.33 15.89 5.84
N LYS A 30 -5.21 15.61 4.87
CA LYS A 30 -6.49 14.90 5.07
C LYS A 30 -6.55 13.64 4.24
N ILE A 31 -7.34 12.68 4.71
CA ILE A 31 -7.69 11.49 3.93
C ILE A 31 -8.77 11.86 2.92
N MET A 32 -8.45 11.68 1.64
CA MET A 32 -9.32 11.96 0.51
C MET A 32 -9.64 10.67 -0.24
N VAL A 33 -10.71 10.69 -1.01
CA VAL A 33 -11.11 9.62 -1.91
C VAL A 33 -11.26 10.20 -3.29
N ILE A 34 -10.51 9.68 -4.27
CA ILE A 34 -10.76 9.94 -5.68
C ILE A 34 -11.64 8.82 -6.26
N LEU A 35 -12.75 9.20 -6.87
CA LEU A 35 -13.71 8.29 -7.48
C LEU A 35 -13.44 8.11 -8.97
N ARG A 36 -14.00 7.04 -9.57
CA ARG A 36 -13.81 6.74 -11.00
C ARG A 36 -14.32 7.83 -11.94
N ASN A 37 -15.32 8.62 -11.52
CA ASN A 37 -15.82 9.78 -12.27
C ASN A 37 -14.84 10.98 -12.23
N GLY A 38 -13.71 10.88 -11.51
CA GLY A 38 -12.71 11.93 -11.37
C GLY A 38 -12.97 12.90 -10.21
N GLU A 39 -14.08 12.74 -9.49
CA GLU A 39 -14.41 13.53 -8.30
C GLU A 39 -13.48 13.16 -7.14
N SER A 40 -13.03 14.16 -6.39
CA SER A 40 -12.26 13.97 -5.17
C SER A 40 -12.97 14.61 -3.99
N LEU A 41 -13.12 13.86 -2.90
CA LEU A 41 -13.85 14.29 -1.71
C LEU A 41 -13.19 13.74 -0.43
N PRO A 42 -13.42 14.37 0.74
CA PRO A 42 -12.97 13.82 2.01
C PRO A 42 -13.55 12.43 2.29
N LEU A 43 -12.75 11.54 2.90
CA LEU A 43 -13.23 10.21 3.32
C LEU A 43 -14.41 10.32 4.31
N SER A 44 -14.44 11.36 5.15
CA SER A 44 -15.53 11.60 6.12
C SER A 44 -16.89 11.88 5.48
N THR A 45 -16.92 12.30 4.21
CA THR A 45 -18.16 12.58 3.45
C THR A 45 -18.39 11.55 2.35
N CYS A 46 -17.54 10.52 2.24
CA CYS A 46 -17.70 9.47 1.26
C CYS A 46 -18.67 8.40 1.77
N HIS A 47 -19.67 8.05 0.97
CA HIS A 47 -20.71 7.06 1.32
C HIS A 47 -20.45 5.65 0.75
N ILE A 48 -19.28 5.42 0.15
CA ILE A 48 -18.90 4.11 -0.39
C ILE A 48 -18.30 3.25 0.72
N ASP A 49 -18.63 1.95 0.75
CA ASP A 49 -18.07 1.02 1.72
C ASP A 49 -16.53 0.95 1.56
N ASN A 50 -15.79 0.98 2.65
CA ASN A 50 -14.33 0.86 2.65
C ASN A 50 -13.83 -0.41 1.93
N LYS A 51 -14.64 -1.47 1.86
CA LYS A 51 -14.32 -2.70 1.11
C LYS A 51 -14.33 -2.51 -0.41
N GLU A 52 -15.03 -1.49 -0.89
CA GLU A 52 -15.09 -1.08 -2.29
C GLU A 52 -14.07 0.02 -2.63
N LEU A 53 -13.19 0.38 -1.68
CA LEU A 53 -12.16 1.40 -1.87
C LEU A 53 -10.76 0.77 -1.83
N PHE A 54 -9.93 1.16 -2.78
CA PHE A 54 -8.51 0.80 -2.76
C PHE A 54 -7.75 1.84 -1.94
N VAL A 55 -6.74 1.44 -1.17
CA VAL A 55 -5.96 2.36 -0.34
C VAL A 55 -4.56 2.51 -0.89
N TYR A 56 -4.15 3.74 -1.16
CA TYR A 56 -2.78 4.08 -1.51
C TYR A 56 -2.13 4.86 -0.37
N LEU A 57 -0.98 4.36 0.11
CA LEU A 57 -0.16 5.00 1.15
C LEU A 57 1.27 5.15 0.62
N ASP A 58 1.83 6.34 0.74
CA ASP A 58 3.24 6.62 0.47
C ASP A 58 4.04 6.65 1.78
N GLU A 59 5.37 6.65 1.68
CA GLU A 59 6.30 6.56 2.81
C GLU A 59 6.16 7.74 3.79
N ILE A 60 6.02 8.96 3.26
CA ILE A 60 6.06 10.21 4.05
C ILE A 60 4.83 10.32 4.94
N ASN A 61 3.66 9.90 4.45
CA ASN A 61 2.38 10.06 5.15
C ASN A 61 1.95 8.83 5.96
N THR A 62 2.90 7.93 6.26
CA THR A 62 2.71 6.82 7.20
C THR A 62 2.80 7.23 8.68
N ARG A 63 2.76 8.52 9.03
CA ARG A 63 2.69 8.99 10.43
C ARG A 63 1.41 9.80 10.65
N GLY A 64 0.60 9.41 11.64
CA GLY A 64 -0.54 10.21 12.12
C GLY A 64 -1.94 9.83 11.62
N THR A 65 -2.07 8.96 10.62
CA THR A 65 -3.40 8.61 10.06
C THR A 65 -3.92 7.28 10.61
N ASP A 66 -5.01 7.27 11.39
CA ASP A 66 -5.70 6.04 11.84
C ASP A 66 -6.72 5.58 10.79
N LEU A 67 -6.24 5.15 9.62
CA LEU A 67 -7.09 4.54 8.61
C LEU A 67 -7.35 3.07 8.98
N LYS A 68 -8.59 2.75 9.33
CA LYS A 68 -9.02 1.38 9.63
C LYS A 68 -9.25 0.59 8.35
N LEU A 69 -8.33 -0.33 8.05
CA LEU A 69 -8.43 -1.25 6.92
C LEU A 69 -9.41 -2.40 7.25
N PRO A 70 -10.17 -2.91 6.27
CA PRO A 70 -11.00 -4.09 6.47
C PRO A 70 -10.19 -5.31 6.95
N LEU A 71 -10.82 -6.19 7.73
CA LEU A 71 -10.19 -7.45 8.17
C LEU A 71 -9.78 -8.36 7.01
N THR A 72 -10.40 -8.20 5.84
CA THR A 72 -10.10 -8.98 4.62
C THR A 72 -9.16 -8.24 3.68
N ALA A 73 -8.46 -7.19 4.14
CA ALA A 73 -7.55 -6.42 3.32
C ALA A 73 -6.31 -7.25 2.95
N ASN A 74 -5.96 -7.23 1.66
CA ASN A 74 -4.70 -7.75 1.15
C ASN A 74 -3.82 -6.57 0.77
N GLY A 75 -2.70 -6.41 1.46
CA GLY A 75 -1.76 -5.32 1.19
C GLY A 75 -0.65 -5.72 0.24
N ILE A 76 -0.21 -4.76 -0.56
CA ILE A 76 1.01 -4.87 -1.35
C ILE A 76 2.00 -3.88 -0.75
N VAL A 77 3.17 -4.38 -0.36
CA VAL A 77 4.27 -3.53 0.12
C VAL A 77 5.39 -3.56 -0.91
N THR A 78 5.69 -2.39 -1.47
CA THR A 78 6.77 -2.22 -2.43
C THR A 78 8.10 -2.03 -1.71
N LEU A 79 9.06 -2.91 -1.99
CA LEU A 79 10.42 -2.83 -1.48
C LEU A 79 11.22 -1.87 -2.35
N GLY A 80 11.81 -0.86 -1.72
CA GLY A 80 12.72 0.10 -2.34
C GLY A 80 14.17 -0.21 -1.99
N LYS A 81 15.09 0.24 -2.83
CA LYS A 81 16.52 0.22 -2.51
C LYS A 81 16.77 1.06 -1.26
N ASN A 82 17.58 0.56 -0.32
CA ASN A 82 17.87 1.19 0.97
C ASN A 82 16.64 1.36 1.90
N MET A 83 15.57 0.59 1.70
CA MET A 83 14.48 0.55 2.66
C MET A 83 14.99 -0.05 3.98
N SER A 84 14.88 0.68 5.08
CA SER A 84 15.25 0.15 6.39
C SER A 84 14.19 -0.82 6.91
N LYS A 85 14.60 -1.74 7.79
CA LYS A 85 13.69 -2.63 8.52
C LYS A 85 12.55 -1.86 9.18
N ASP A 86 12.85 -0.73 9.82
CA ASP A 86 11.83 0.08 10.51
C ASP A 86 10.77 0.64 9.54
N LYS A 87 11.18 1.12 8.36
CA LYS A 87 10.24 1.61 7.34
C LYS A 87 9.37 0.48 6.80
N LEU A 88 9.97 -0.69 6.58
CA LEU A 88 9.25 -1.87 6.16
C LEU A 88 8.22 -2.27 7.23
N MET A 89 8.63 -2.37 8.48
CA MET A 89 7.74 -2.70 9.60
C MET A 89 6.63 -1.65 9.74
N GLN A 90 6.92 -0.35 9.60
CA GLN A 90 5.91 0.70 9.64
C GLN A 90 4.84 0.56 8.54
N ALA A 91 5.24 0.16 7.32
CA ALA A 91 4.30 -0.13 6.25
C ALA A 91 3.47 -1.39 6.54
N VAL A 92 4.12 -2.47 6.96
CA VAL A 92 3.47 -3.77 7.25
C VAL A 92 2.47 -3.64 8.42
N MET A 93 2.83 -2.93 9.49
CA MET A 93 2.01 -2.74 10.70
C MET A 93 0.73 -1.92 10.46
N ARG A 94 0.54 -1.37 9.26
CA ARG A 94 -0.76 -0.81 8.84
C ARG A 94 -1.83 -1.88 8.70
N LEU A 95 -1.42 -3.10 8.36
CA LEU A 95 -2.24 -4.30 8.47
C LEU A 95 -2.12 -4.82 9.90
N ARG A 96 -3.04 -4.41 10.78
CA ARG A 96 -3.01 -4.73 12.21
C ARG A 96 -3.49 -6.16 12.54
N ASP A 97 -4.11 -6.83 11.58
CA ASP A 97 -4.77 -8.14 11.76
C ASP A 97 -4.17 -9.22 10.85
N LEU A 98 -2.84 -9.18 10.64
CA LEU A 98 -2.09 -10.16 9.84
C LEU A 98 -2.15 -11.58 10.40
N ASP A 99 -2.31 -11.73 11.72
CA ASP A 99 -2.47 -13.03 12.39
C ASP A 99 -3.89 -13.61 12.25
N PHE A 100 -4.80 -12.90 11.57
CA PHE A 100 -6.19 -13.32 11.44
C PHE A 100 -6.66 -13.46 10.00
N LYS A 101 -6.93 -12.35 9.32
CA LYS A 101 -7.55 -12.35 7.97
C LYS A 101 -6.91 -11.39 6.99
N GLN A 102 -6.04 -10.49 7.46
CA GLN A 102 -5.28 -9.65 6.54
C GLN A 102 -4.09 -10.44 6.00
N SER A 103 -3.67 -10.11 4.80
CA SER A 103 -2.48 -10.71 4.19
C SER A 103 -1.63 -9.65 3.51
N ILE A 104 -0.37 -10.00 3.25
CA ILE A 104 0.61 -9.11 2.63
C ILE A 104 1.40 -9.84 1.53
N VAL A 105 1.67 -9.12 0.45
CA VAL A 105 2.60 -9.52 -0.60
C VAL A 105 3.67 -8.44 -0.77
N PHE A 106 4.92 -8.85 -0.94
CA PHE A 106 6.01 -7.94 -1.25
C PHE A 106 6.25 -7.86 -2.75
N TRP A 107 6.34 -6.64 -3.28
CA TRP A 107 6.71 -6.36 -4.67
C TRP A 107 8.03 -5.61 -4.70
N SER A 108 8.87 -5.92 -5.68
CA SER A 108 10.15 -5.24 -5.83
C SER A 108 10.58 -5.23 -7.30
N SER A 109 11.60 -4.44 -7.61
CA SER A 109 12.24 -4.51 -8.92
C SER A 109 13.07 -5.79 -9.04
N LYS A 110 13.47 -6.13 -10.28
CA LYS A 110 14.31 -7.32 -10.52
C LYS A 110 15.66 -7.20 -9.80
N GLU A 111 16.19 -6.00 -9.72
CA GLU A 111 17.47 -5.70 -9.06
C GLU A 111 17.37 -5.99 -7.56
N ILE A 112 16.31 -5.54 -6.89
CA ILE A 112 16.10 -5.79 -5.45
C ILE A 112 15.85 -7.27 -5.18
N SER A 113 15.05 -7.94 -6.02
CA SER A 113 14.85 -9.39 -5.90
C SER A 113 16.17 -10.16 -6.05
N ALA A 114 17.03 -9.76 -7.00
CA ALA A 114 18.33 -10.37 -7.21
C ALA A 114 19.25 -10.16 -6.00
N GLU A 115 19.24 -8.97 -5.40
CA GLU A 115 20.00 -8.66 -4.19
C GLU A 115 19.55 -9.53 -3.01
N ILE A 116 18.24 -9.67 -2.79
CA ILE A 116 17.68 -10.57 -1.76
C ILE A 116 18.14 -12.02 -1.99
N ALA A 117 18.11 -12.50 -3.23
CA ALA A 117 18.54 -13.86 -3.56
C ALA A 117 20.02 -14.10 -3.24
N VAL A 118 20.89 -13.14 -3.60
CA VAL A 118 22.34 -13.22 -3.34
C VAL A 118 22.64 -13.22 -1.85
N ILE A 119 21.99 -12.35 -1.06
CA ILE A 119 22.22 -12.25 0.39
C ILE A 119 21.80 -13.54 1.11
N ASN A 120 20.73 -14.19 0.63
CA ASN A 120 20.19 -15.39 1.25
C ASN A 120 20.74 -16.70 0.66
N ASP A 121 21.63 -16.64 -0.33
CA ASP A 121 22.17 -17.79 -1.07
C ASP A 121 21.08 -18.73 -1.63
N ILE A 122 20.10 -18.14 -2.31
CA ILE A 122 18.96 -18.84 -2.91
C ILE A 122 18.75 -18.43 -4.37
N LYS A 123 17.91 -19.19 -5.10
CA LYS A 123 17.47 -18.78 -6.44
C LYS A 123 16.36 -17.74 -6.35
N LEU A 124 16.26 -16.91 -7.39
CA LEU A 124 15.22 -15.88 -7.51
C LEU A 124 13.79 -16.46 -7.39
N CYS A 125 13.56 -17.67 -7.91
CA CYS A 125 12.26 -18.35 -7.86
C CYS A 125 11.89 -18.87 -6.45
N ASP A 126 12.87 -18.98 -5.57
CA ASP A 126 12.70 -19.52 -4.21
C ASP A 126 12.51 -18.40 -3.17
N ILE A 127 12.46 -17.14 -3.62
CA ILE A 127 12.22 -15.99 -2.74
C ILE A 127 10.81 -16.09 -2.14
N THR A 128 10.73 -15.94 -0.82
CA THR A 128 9.49 -15.84 -0.06
C THR A 128 9.56 -14.64 0.86
N SER A 129 8.45 -14.30 1.53
CA SER A 129 8.40 -13.22 2.52
C SER A 129 9.43 -13.37 3.65
N LYS A 130 9.89 -14.59 3.95
CA LYS A 130 10.92 -14.85 4.97
C LYS A 130 12.27 -14.22 4.63
N HIS A 131 12.61 -14.16 3.34
CA HIS A 131 13.89 -13.67 2.86
C HIS A 131 13.97 -12.13 2.79
N VAL A 132 12.84 -11.45 3.01
CA VAL A 132 12.74 -9.97 3.01
C VAL A 132 13.17 -9.40 4.38
N LEU A 133 13.18 -10.22 5.43
CA LEU A 133 13.42 -9.80 6.82
C LEU A 133 14.76 -10.29 7.39
N THR A 134 15.55 -11.03 6.60
CA THR A 134 16.87 -11.57 6.94
C THR A 134 17.96 -10.51 6.80
#